data_AF-A0A1C5WRT8-F1
#
_entry.id   AF-A0A1C5WRT8-F1
#
_cell.length_a   1.000
_cell.length_b   1.000
_cell.length_c   1.000
_cell.angle_alpha   90.00
_cell.angle_beta   90.00
_cell.angle_gamma   90.00
#
_symmetry.space_group_name_H-M   'P 1'
#
loop_
_entity.id
_entity.type
_entity.pdbx_description
1 polymer ?
#
loop_
_entity_poly.entity_id
_entity_poly.type
_entity_poly.pdbx_seq_one_letter_code
_entity_poly.pdbx_strand_id
1 'polypeptide(L)'
;MVEALRDYQPGKCGNGADCFAEIENLGRYKNVSATRALNPHFKEYDIDIWKDIIDVFAMKVSCLYKLSDTMEYAQYFEEVTPGHIYVMEVQEAERQRVFVLSAFPEFLLDYFGVKLWKTSVKHTRNQMSELECRKNWFQKS
;
A
#
# COMPACT_ATOMS: atom_id res chain seq x y z
N MET A 1 -9.56 -2.38 0.73
CA MET A 1 -10.62 -1.64 1.44
C MET A 1 -10.66 -0.18 0.96
N VAL A 2 -11.83 0.47 0.85
CA VAL A 2 -11.92 1.88 0.40
C VAL A 2 -11.23 2.82 1.39
N GLU A 3 -11.26 2.46 2.67
CA GLU A 3 -10.64 3.18 3.77
C GLU A 3 -9.11 3.25 3.63
N ALA A 4 -8.47 2.29 2.96
CA ALA A 4 -7.04 2.31 2.69
C ALA A 4 -6.63 3.42 1.71
N LEU A 5 -7.57 3.97 0.95
CA LEU A 5 -7.31 5.07 0.01
C LEU A 5 -6.94 6.39 0.72
N ARG A 6 -7.38 6.57 1.97
CA ARG A 6 -7.06 7.74 2.79
C ARG A 6 -6.00 7.45 3.86
N ASP A 7 -5.64 6.18 4.05
CA ASP A 7 -4.64 5.74 5.03
C ASP A 7 -3.25 5.64 4.37
N TYR A 8 -2.70 6.81 4.03
CA TYR A 8 -1.39 6.95 3.43
C TYR A 8 -0.68 8.24 3.88
N GLN A 9 0.64 8.24 3.77
CA GLN A 9 1.48 9.45 3.87
C GLN A 9 2.36 9.53 2.62
N PRO A 10 2.40 10.69 1.92
CA PRO A 10 3.25 10.86 0.74
C PRO A 10 4.72 10.49 1.02
N GLY A 11 5.34 9.77 0.09
CA GLY A 11 6.75 9.38 0.17
C GLY A 11 7.10 8.34 1.25
N LYS A 12 6.10 7.69 1.86
CA LYS A 12 6.30 6.60 2.82
C LYS A 12 5.44 5.38 2.49
N CYS A 13 6.03 4.18 2.47
CA CYS A 13 5.30 2.91 2.35
C CYS A 13 4.33 2.70 3.56
N GLY A 14 4.70 3.21 4.74
CA GLY A 14 3.89 3.22 5.97
C GLY A 14 4.77 3.52 7.19
N ASN A 15 4.23 3.78 8.38
CA ASN A 15 5.05 4.00 9.59
C ASN A 15 5.36 2.70 10.37
N GLY A 16 5.63 1.60 9.65
CA GLY A 16 5.95 0.29 10.22
C GLY A 16 4.80 -0.50 10.83
N ALA A 17 3.82 0.16 11.44
CA ALA A 17 2.57 -0.45 11.91
C ALA A 17 1.39 -0.28 10.94
N ASP A 18 1.54 0.58 9.91
CA ASP A 18 0.43 1.03 9.06
C ASP A 18 0.29 0.26 7.75
N CYS A 19 1.24 -0.64 7.48
CA CYS A 19 1.19 -1.54 6.31
C CYS A 19 0.21 -2.71 6.59
N PHE A 20 -0.12 -2.97 7.86
CA PHE A 20 -0.93 -4.09 8.30
C PHE A 20 -2.03 -3.66 9.29
N ALA A 21 -3.12 -4.41 9.32
CA ALA A 21 -4.14 -4.31 10.35
C ALA A 21 -4.35 -5.68 11.01
N GLU A 22 -4.32 -5.74 12.33
CA GLU A 22 -4.67 -6.96 13.09
C GLU A 22 -6.13 -7.34 12.81
N ILE A 23 -6.41 -8.63 12.57
CA ILE A 23 -7.74 -9.14 12.22
C ILE A 23 -8.77 -8.76 13.29
N GLU A 24 -8.39 -8.89 14.57
CA GLU A 24 -9.23 -8.52 15.72
C GLU A 24 -9.65 -7.04 15.71
N ASN A 25 -8.85 -6.17 15.09
CA ASN A 25 -9.07 -4.73 15.03
C ASN A 25 -9.64 -4.25 13.70
N LEU A 26 -9.89 -5.14 12.72
CA LEU A 26 -10.43 -4.76 11.41
C LEU A 26 -11.76 -4.01 11.50
N GLY A 27 -12.64 -4.38 12.44
CA GLY A 27 -13.89 -3.67 12.69
C GLY A 27 -13.70 -2.19 13.07
N ARG A 28 -12.53 -1.82 13.58
CA ARG A 28 -12.15 -0.44 13.95
C ARG A 28 -11.32 0.26 12.87
N TYR A 29 -10.90 -0.44 11.82
CA TYR A 29 -10.01 0.10 10.79
C TYR A 29 -10.59 1.35 10.10
N LYS A 30 -11.91 1.42 9.95
CA LYS A 30 -12.60 2.63 9.45
C LYS A 30 -12.32 3.87 10.30
N ASN A 31 -12.25 3.72 11.62
CA ASN A 31 -11.98 4.83 12.53
C ASN A 31 -10.47 5.16 12.56
N VAL A 32 -9.63 4.13 12.53
CA VAL A 32 -8.16 4.27 12.48
C VAL A 32 -7.74 5.04 11.23
N SER A 33 -8.18 4.59 10.05
CA SER A 33 -7.92 5.27 8.77
C SER A 33 -8.45 6.70 8.73
N ALA A 34 -9.60 6.98 9.36
CA ALA A 34 -10.14 8.34 9.42
C ALA A 34 -9.28 9.28 10.28
N THR A 35 -8.75 8.77 11.40
CA THR A 35 -7.92 9.55 12.33
C THR A 35 -6.56 9.88 11.73
N ARG A 36 -6.05 9.01 10.87
CA ARG A 36 -4.74 9.12 10.21
C ARG A 36 -4.78 9.85 8.87
N ALA A 37 -5.97 10.07 8.33
CA ALA A 37 -6.13 10.62 6.99
C ALA A 37 -5.60 12.06 6.92
N LEU A 38 -4.61 12.28 6.06
CA LEU A 38 -4.19 13.62 5.67
C LEU A 38 -5.33 14.34 4.91
N ASN A 39 -6.01 13.60 4.04
CA ASN A 39 -7.13 14.07 3.23
C ASN A 39 -8.34 13.16 3.47
N PRO A 40 -9.24 13.49 4.42
CA PRO A 40 -10.35 12.60 4.80
C PRO A 40 -11.51 12.59 3.78
N HIS A 41 -11.61 13.61 2.93
CA HIS A 41 -12.72 13.80 2.00
C HIS A 41 -12.33 13.47 0.55
N PHE A 42 -12.83 12.35 0.03
CA PHE A 42 -12.55 11.92 -1.35
C PHE A 42 -12.96 12.92 -2.44
N LYS A 43 -13.90 13.83 -2.15
CA LYS A 43 -14.33 14.87 -3.11
C LYS A 43 -13.27 15.93 -3.38
N GLU A 44 -12.29 16.03 -2.50
CA GLU A 44 -11.20 17.01 -2.58
C GLU A 44 -9.96 16.42 -3.28
N TYR A 45 -10.04 15.17 -3.73
CA TYR A 45 -8.91 14.49 -4.37
C TYR A 45 -8.71 15.03 -5.79
N ASP A 46 -7.70 15.87 -5.93
CA ASP A 46 -7.21 16.32 -7.22
C ASP A 46 -6.18 15.34 -7.82
N ILE A 47 -5.66 15.68 -8.99
CA ILE A 47 -4.71 14.84 -9.71
C ILE A 47 -3.40 14.62 -8.96
N ASP A 48 -2.97 15.58 -8.14
CA ASP A 48 -1.70 15.50 -7.42
C ASP A 48 -1.84 14.57 -6.21
N ILE A 49 -2.98 14.65 -5.51
CA ILE A 49 -3.36 13.67 -4.48
C ILE A 49 -3.40 12.25 -5.07
N TRP A 50 -4.00 12.06 -6.25
CA TRP A 50 -4.02 10.74 -6.89
C TRP A 50 -2.64 10.23 -7.26
N LYS A 51 -1.73 11.10 -7.72
CA LYS A 51 -0.34 10.71 -8.00
C LYS A 51 0.37 10.24 -6.74
N ASP A 52 0.19 10.94 -5.62
CA ASP A 52 0.79 10.54 -4.35
C ASP A 52 0.23 9.21 -3.84
N ILE A 53 -1.08 8.98 -4.02
CA ILE A 53 -1.71 7.70 -3.69
C ILE A 53 -1.13 6.56 -4.52
N ILE A 54 -0.95 6.76 -5.83
CA ILE A 54 -0.40 5.75 -6.75
C ILE A 54 1.07 5.47 -6.43
N ASP A 55 1.84 6.51 -6.13
CA ASP A 55 3.23 6.39 -5.70
C ASP A 55 3.36 5.56 -4.41
N VAL A 56 2.53 5.85 -3.40
CA VAL A 56 2.50 5.06 -2.15
C VAL A 56 1.99 3.65 -2.38
N PHE A 57 1.02 3.46 -3.27
CA PHE A 57 0.58 2.12 -3.67
C PHE A 57 1.74 1.30 -4.26
N ALA A 58 2.52 1.87 -5.20
CA ALA A 58 3.67 1.19 -5.78
C ALA A 58 4.71 0.80 -4.72
N MET A 59 4.99 1.69 -3.75
CA MET A 59 5.86 1.37 -2.62
C MET A 59 5.28 0.23 -1.76
N LYS A 60 3.99 0.29 -1.41
CA LYS A 60 3.30 -0.74 -0.60
C LYS A 60 3.30 -2.11 -1.27
N VAL A 61 3.02 -2.17 -2.57
CA VAL A 61 3.11 -3.41 -3.34
C VAL A 61 4.54 -3.95 -3.30
N SER A 62 5.54 -3.10 -3.51
CA SER A 62 6.94 -3.52 -3.42
C SER A 62 7.30 -4.05 -2.02
N CYS A 63 6.77 -3.43 -0.97
CA CYS A 63 6.90 -3.90 0.41
C CYS A 63 6.24 -5.29 0.61
N LEU A 64 5.05 -5.53 0.05
CA LEU A 64 4.35 -6.83 0.09
C LEU A 64 5.18 -7.94 -0.58
N TYR A 65 5.86 -7.61 -1.68
CA TYR A 65 6.80 -8.48 -2.39
C TYR A 65 8.20 -8.54 -1.76
N LYS A 66 8.40 -7.91 -0.59
CA LYS A 66 9.67 -7.92 0.18
C LYS A 66 10.86 -7.33 -0.59
N LEU A 67 10.60 -6.41 -1.51
CA LEU A 67 11.62 -5.66 -2.22
C LEU A 67 12.05 -4.46 -1.37
N SER A 68 13.29 -3.97 -1.53
CA SER A 68 13.79 -2.73 -0.91
C SER A 68 13.59 -1.49 -1.79
N ASP A 69 13.45 -1.73 -3.08
CA ASP A 69 13.23 -0.70 -4.09
C ASP A 69 11.80 -0.82 -4.60
N THR A 70 11.26 0.31 -5.06
CA THR A 70 9.97 0.32 -5.72
C THR A 70 10.09 -0.43 -7.05
N MET A 71 9.17 -1.35 -7.30
CA MET A 71 9.12 -2.12 -8.55
C MET A 71 9.11 -1.17 -9.76
N GLU A 72 9.71 -1.62 -10.87
CA GLU A 72 9.49 -0.98 -12.15
C GLU A 72 8.14 -1.40 -12.74
N TYR A 73 7.56 -0.58 -13.62
CA TYR A 73 6.23 -0.85 -14.20
C TYR A 73 6.14 -2.23 -14.87
N ALA A 74 7.19 -2.66 -15.57
CA ALA A 74 7.21 -3.97 -16.23
C ALA A 74 7.09 -5.12 -15.22
N GLN A 75 7.85 -5.04 -14.12
CA GLN A 75 7.77 -6.01 -13.04
C GLN A 75 6.40 -5.99 -12.35
N TYR A 76 5.87 -4.79 -12.04
CA TYR A 76 4.52 -4.64 -11.50
C TYR A 76 3.48 -5.32 -12.39
N PHE A 77 3.50 -5.02 -13.70
CA PHE A 77 2.52 -5.52 -14.65
C PHE A 77 2.57 -7.05 -14.83
N GLU A 78 3.75 -7.66 -14.73
CA GLU A 78 3.91 -9.11 -14.86
C GLU A 78 3.61 -9.87 -13.56
N GLU A 79 4.02 -9.32 -12.42
CA GLU A 79 4.00 -10.04 -11.14
C GLU A 79 2.77 -9.72 -10.28
N VAL A 80 2.25 -8.50 -10.35
CA VAL A 80 1.22 -7.99 -9.44
C VAL A 80 -0.15 -8.24 -10.04
N THR A 81 -0.81 -9.27 -9.52
CA THR A 81 -2.17 -9.63 -9.90
C THR A 81 -3.03 -9.80 -8.65
N PRO A 82 -4.37 -9.65 -8.74
CA PRO A 82 -5.26 -9.94 -7.63
C PRO A 82 -5.08 -11.35 -7.07
N GLY A 83 -4.73 -12.34 -7.92
CA GLY A 83 -4.45 -13.71 -7.52
C GLY A 83 -3.20 -13.84 -6.65
N HIS A 84 -2.10 -13.18 -7.04
CA HIS A 84 -0.88 -13.18 -6.23
C HIS A 84 -1.04 -12.38 -4.94
N ILE A 85 -1.71 -11.23 -4.98
CA ILE A 85 -2.05 -10.46 -3.78
C ILE A 85 -2.85 -11.32 -2.80
N TYR A 86 -3.88 -12.04 -3.28
CA TYR A 86 -4.67 -12.94 -2.45
C TYR A 86 -3.81 -14.02 -1.78
N VAL A 87 -2.91 -14.68 -2.52
CA VAL A 87 -2.02 -15.71 -1.95
C VAL A 87 -1.15 -15.14 -0.84
N MET A 88 -0.61 -13.93 -1.01
CA MET A 88 0.20 -13.28 0.02
C MET A 88 -0.64 -12.85 1.23
N GLU A 89 -1.85 -12.32 1.01
CA GLU A 89 -2.78 -11.95 2.08
C GLU A 89 -3.20 -13.16 2.93
N VAL A 90 -3.38 -14.34 2.32
CA VAL A 90 -3.66 -15.58 3.07
C VAL A 90 -2.51 -15.92 4.02
N GLN A 91 -1.25 -15.75 3.59
CA GLN A 91 -0.08 -15.98 4.46
C GLN A 91 -0.03 -14.97 5.63
N GLU A 92 -0.47 -13.74 5.40
CA GLU A 92 -0.53 -12.73 6.47
C GLU A 92 -1.70 -12.99 7.42
N ALA A 93 -2.83 -13.50 6.92
CA ALA A 93 -3.98 -13.87 7.73
C ALA A 93 -3.67 -15.00 8.72
N GLU A 94 -2.82 -15.96 8.35
CA GLU A 94 -2.28 -16.98 9.27
C GLU A 94 -1.55 -16.35 10.46
N ARG A 95 -1.00 -15.15 10.29
CA ARG A 95 -0.33 -14.35 11.33
C ARG A 95 -1.25 -13.38 12.05
N GLN A 96 -2.56 -13.55 11.90
CA GLN A 96 -3.60 -12.72 12.52
C GLN A 96 -3.61 -11.25 12.06
N ARG A 97 -3.06 -10.97 10.87
CA ARG A 97 -3.05 -9.61 10.30
C ARG A 97 -3.41 -9.62 8.81
N VAL A 98 -3.77 -8.47 8.29
CA VAL A 98 -4.11 -8.25 6.86
C VAL A 98 -3.26 -7.11 6.35
N PHE A 99 -2.72 -7.24 5.15
CA PHE A 99 -1.98 -6.14 4.52
C PHE A 99 -2.96 -5.10 3.97
N VAL A 100 -2.66 -3.83 4.24
CA VAL A 100 -3.59 -2.74 3.96
C VAL A 100 -3.31 -2.16 2.57
N LEU A 101 -4.08 -2.66 1.59
CA LEU A 101 -4.03 -2.19 0.22
C LEU A 101 -5.40 -1.68 -0.28
N SER A 102 -5.36 -0.66 -1.13
CA SER A 102 -6.52 -0.13 -1.84
C SER A 102 -6.52 -0.67 -3.27
N ALA A 103 -7.69 -1.09 -3.76
CA ALA A 103 -7.86 -1.58 -5.13
C ALA A 103 -8.03 -0.44 -6.16
N PHE A 104 -8.26 0.80 -5.72
CA PHE A 104 -8.46 1.93 -6.64
C PHE A 104 -7.18 2.29 -7.44
N PRO A 105 -5.98 2.36 -6.83
CA PRO A 105 -4.77 2.64 -7.59
C PRO A 105 -4.43 1.50 -8.55
N GLU A 106 -4.63 0.25 -8.15
CA GLU A 106 -4.51 -0.93 -9.02
C GLU A 106 -5.39 -0.79 -10.26
N PHE A 107 -6.70 -0.51 -10.06
CA PHE A 107 -7.64 -0.30 -11.15
C PHE A 107 -7.22 0.83 -12.11
N LEU A 108 -6.73 1.96 -11.58
CA LEU A 108 -6.27 3.07 -12.41
C LEU A 108 -5.01 2.72 -13.21
N LEU A 109 -4.09 1.98 -12.60
CA LEU A 109 -2.88 1.50 -13.26
C LEU A 109 -3.19 0.47 -14.34
N ASP A 110 -4.16 -0.41 -14.12
CA ASP A 110 -4.60 -1.37 -15.14
C ASP A 110 -5.24 -0.67 -16.34
N TYR A 111 -5.97 0.43 -16.10
CA TYR A 111 -6.64 1.18 -17.16
C TYR A 111 -5.70 2.09 -17.94
N PHE A 112 -4.87 2.89 -17.26
CA PHE A 112 -4.00 3.90 -17.89
C PHE A 112 -2.57 3.41 -18.16
N GLY A 113 -2.15 2.33 -17.51
CA GLY A 113 -0.87 1.66 -17.69
C GLY A 113 0.35 2.54 -17.43
N VAL A 114 1.40 2.28 -18.20
CA VAL A 114 2.74 2.88 -18.05
C VAL A 114 2.75 4.41 -18.08
N LYS A 115 1.77 5.05 -18.75
CA LYS A 115 1.68 6.52 -18.81
C LYS A 115 1.35 7.11 -17.44
N LEU A 116 0.41 6.51 -16.73
CA LEU A 116 0.05 6.94 -15.39
C LEU A 116 1.17 6.60 -14.40
N TRP A 117 1.77 5.41 -14.53
CA TRP A 117 2.91 5.01 -13.71
C TRP A 117 4.03 6.04 -13.76
N LYS A 118 4.53 6.38 -14.95
CA LYS A 118 5.66 7.31 -15.16
C LYS A 118 5.40 8.73 -14.63
N THR A 119 4.14 9.14 -14.52
CA THR A 119 3.78 10.49 -14.05
C THR A 119 3.44 10.53 -12.57
N SER A 120 3.22 9.37 -11.95
CA SER A 120 2.77 9.24 -10.57
C SER A 120 3.85 8.68 -9.66
N VAL A 121 4.49 7.57 -10.05
CA VAL A 121 5.50 6.87 -9.26
C VAL A 121 6.84 7.59 -9.40
N LYS A 122 7.27 8.23 -8.31
CA LYS A 122 8.48 9.06 -8.26
C LYS A 122 9.54 8.46 -7.33
N HIS A 123 9.12 7.70 -6.31
CA HIS A 123 10.04 7.14 -5.33
C HIS A 123 10.59 5.79 -5.79
N THR A 124 11.91 5.70 -5.91
CA THR A 124 12.63 4.48 -6.30
C THR A 124 12.98 3.59 -5.12
N ARG A 125 13.01 4.15 -3.90
CA ARG A 125 13.18 3.40 -2.65
C ARG A 125 11.86 3.37 -1.91
N ASN A 126 11.44 2.18 -1.51
CA ASN A 126 10.22 2.00 -0.72
C ASN A 126 10.45 2.18 0.79
N GLN A 127 11.67 2.56 1.18
CA GLN A 127 12.11 2.80 2.55
C GLN A 127 11.92 1.58 3.47
N MET A 128 11.88 0.35 2.95
CA MET A 128 11.69 -0.86 3.78
C MET A 128 12.77 -1.06 4.87
N SER A 129 13.98 -0.49 4.70
CA SER A 129 15.05 -0.51 5.71
C SER A 129 14.96 0.62 6.75
N GLU A 130 14.32 1.73 6.42
CA GLU A 130 14.21 2.94 7.26
C GLU A 130 12.85 3.02 7.98
N LEU A 131 11.81 2.53 7.33
CA LEU A 131 10.45 2.39 7.85
C LEU A 131 10.20 0.93 8.18
N GLU A 132 9.93 0.70 9.45
CA GLU A 132 9.80 -0.58 10.12
C GLU A 132 8.61 -1.45 9.65
N CYS A 133 8.21 -1.51 8.36
CA CYS A 133 7.20 -2.53 7.92
C CYS A 133 7.69 -3.95 8.29
N ARG A 134 8.99 -4.09 8.64
CA ARG A 134 9.65 -5.28 9.14
C ARG A 134 9.72 -5.49 10.67
N LYS A 135 9.53 -4.51 11.58
CA LYS A 135 9.91 -4.76 13.01
C LYS A 135 9.09 -5.82 13.75
N ASN A 136 7.91 -6.19 13.26
CA ASN A 136 7.17 -7.34 13.80
C ASN A 136 7.50 -8.69 13.13
N TRP A 137 8.51 -8.76 12.26
CA TRP A 137 8.89 -10.00 11.58
C TRP A 137 9.85 -10.89 12.41
N PHE A 138 10.39 -10.40 13.54
CA PHE A 138 11.36 -11.14 14.37
C PHE A 138 11.18 -11.02 15.90
N GLN A 139 10.02 -10.57 16.39
CA GLN A 139 9.74 -10.57 17.83
C GLN A 139 8.36 -11.14 18.14
N LYS A 140 8.22 -12.45 17.95
CA LYS A 140 7.46 -13.33 18.85
C LYS A 140 7.77 -14.78 18.48
N SER A 141 8.62 -15.36 19.33
CA SER A 141 8.84 -16.77 19.67
C SER A 141 9.17 -17.74 18.55
#